data_AF-E3M4C0-F1
#
_entry.id   AF-E3M4C0-F1
#
_cell.length_a   1.000
_cell.length_b   1.000
_cell.length_c   1.000
_cell.angle_alpha   90.00
_cell.angle_beta   90.00
_cell.angle_gamma   90.00
#
_symmetry.space_group_name_H-M   'P 1'
#
loop_
_entity.id
_entity.type
_entity.pdbx_description
1 polymer ?
#
loop_
_entity_poly.entity_id
_entity_poly.type
_entity_poly.pdbx_seq_one_letter_code
_entity_poly.pdbx_strand_id
1 'polypeptide(L)'
;MPFGTLPVLYVDGRPLGQSHAISRYLARQFGINGRCPWEEAQVNAIADQFKDYFNEIRTYNLVKMGFAEGDSEKLYADTFLPNFKKNFQFFTNFLKSSGAGFLIGDSLTWVDLLIAQHTSDLLSDSGSVFAASSSIFDDFPELKAHQKKIHSIPNIKKWIETRPATPL
;
A
#
# COMPACT_ATOMS: atom_id res chain seq x y z
N MET A 1 -10.36 -11.89 18.73
CA MET A 1 -9.91 -10.55 18.25
C MET A 1 -9.21 -9.82 19.38
N PRO A 2 -7.87 -9.78 19.43
CA PRO A 2 -7.13 -9.21 20.57
C PRO A 2 -7.52 -7.77 20.94
N PHE A 3 -7.90 -6.96 19.94
CA PHE A 3 -8.26 -5.54 20.12
C PHE A 3 -9.67 -5.20 19.62
N GLY A 4 -10.55 -6.19 19.47
CA GLY A 4 -11.92 -5.97 18.95
C GLY A 4 -12.01 -5.52 17.48
N THR A 5 -10.92 -5.58 16.73
CA THR A 5 -10.85 -5.18 15.31
C THR A 5 -10.28 -6.30 14.44
N LEU A 6 -10.56 -6.20 13.14
CA LEU A 6 -9.93 -7.00 12.08
C LEU A 6 -8.83 -6.19 11.39
N PRO A 7 -7.84 -6.84 10.75
CA PRO A 7 -7.66 -8.29 10.63
C PRO A 7 -7.05 -8.97 11.88
N VAL A 8 -7.22 -10.29 11.97
CA VAL A 8 -6.58 -11.17 12.97
C VAL A 8 -6.06 -12.43 12.28
N LEU A 9 -4.77 -12.70 12.44
CA LEU A 9 -4.13 -13.97 12.05
C LEU A 9 -4.18 -14.95 13.22
N TYR A 10 -4.42 -16.23 12.95
CA TYR A 10 -4.28 -17.30 13.94
C TYR A 10 -3.12 -18.22 13.55
N VAL A 11 -2.15 -18.41 14.45
CA VAL A 11 -1.01 -19.33 14.26
C VAL A 11 -1.04 -20.36 15.38
N ASP A 12 -1.36 -21.60 15.04
CA ASP A 12 -1.55 -22.70 16.01
C ASP A 12 -2.55 -22.33 17.11
N GLY A 13 -3.67 -21.70 16.71
CA GLY A 13 -4.71 -21.23 17.63
C GLY A 13 -4.37 -19.93 18.38
N ARG A 14 -3.14 -19.39 18.28
CA ARG A 14 -2.74 -18.13 18.91
C ARG A 14 -3.13 -16.92 18.04
N PRO A 15 -3.89 -15.94 18.57
CA PRO A 15 -4.31 -14.79 17.79
C PRO A 15 -3.24 -13.68 17.74
N LEU A 16 -3.02 -13.11 16.56
CA LEU A 16 -2.22 -11.90 16.31
C LEU A 16 -3.10 -10.88 15.57
N GLY A 17 -3.37 -9.74 16.19
CA GLY A 17 -4.09 -8.62 15.55
C GLY A 17 -3.14 -7.61 14.87
N GLN A 18 -3.72 -6.56 14.29
CA GLN A 18 -3.04 -5.46 13.58
C GLN A 18 -2.43 -5.86 12.23
N SER A 19 -2.94 -5.28 11.14
CA SER A 19 -2.52 -5.59 9.76
C SER A 19 -1.01 -5.55 9.56
N HIS A 20 -0.33 -4.47 9.96
CA HIS A 20 1.13 -4.36 9.80
C HIS A 20 1.91 -5.34 10.67
N ALA A 21 1.42 -5.70 11.85
CA ALA A 21 2.07 -6.71 12.70
C ALA A 21 1.95 -8.10 12.07
N ILE A 22 0.78 -8.43 11.54
CA ILE A 22 0.51 -9.65 10.77
C ILE A 22 1.40 -9.72 9.53
N SER A 23 1.40 -8.66 8.70
CA SER A 23 2.20 -8.60 7.47
C SER A 23 3.68 -8.77 7.75
N ARG A 24 4.21 -8.06 8.76
CA ARG A 24 5.62 -8.17 9.16
C ARG A 24 5.96 -9.56 9.69
N TYR A 25 5.08 -10.17 10.50
CA TYR A 25 5.28 -11.53 11.00
C TYR A 25 5.41 -12.52 9.85
N LEU A 26 4.44 -12.53 8.93
CA LEU A 26 4.45 -13.41 7.75
C LEU A 26 5.63 -13.11 6.83
N ALA A 27 5.95 -11.84 6.62
CA ALA A 27 7.07 -11.42 5.79
C ALA A 27 8.41 -11.97 6.31
N ARG A 28 8.61 -11.98 7.63
CA ARG A 28 9.80 -12.60 8.24
C ARG A 28 9.83 -14.11 8.05
N GLN A 29 8.68 -14.79 8.16
CA GLN A 29 8.60 -16.25 7.95
C GLN A 29 8.94 -16.65 6.49
N PHE A 30 8.59 -15.78 5.53
CA PHE A 30 8.75 -16.08 4.10
C PHE A 30 9.86 -15.28 3.40
N GLY A 31 10.73 -14.62 4.16
CA GLY A 31 11.94 -13.96 3.62
C GLY A 31 11.69 -12.69 2.79
N ILE A 32 10.59 -11.97 3.03
CA ILE A 32 10.24 -10.72 2.33
C ILE A 32 10.16 -9.52 3.29
N ASN A 33 10.98 -9.49 4.33
CA ASN A 33 11.04 -8.38 5.31
C ASN A 33 12.33 -7.54 5.22
N GLY A 34 13.14 -7.69 4.17
CA GLY A 34 14.51 -7.15 4.09
C GLY A 34 15.56 -8.22 4.42
N ARG A 35 16.78 -8.05 3.91
CA ARG A 35 17.88 -9.06 4.01
C ARG A 35 18.76 -8.92 5.23
N CYS A 36 18.74 -7.75 5.87
CA CYS A 36 19.51 -7.46 7.07
C CYS A 36 18.72 -6.56 8.01
N PRO A 37 19.12 -6.45 9.30
CA PRO A 37 18.40 -5.64 10.28
C PRO A 37 18.15 -4.18 9.86
N TRP A 38 19.07 -3.60 9.08
CA TRP A 38 18.91 -2.25 8.57
C TRP A 38 17.84 -2.15 7.49
N GLU A 39 17.82 -3.07 6.52
CA GLU A 39 16.76 -3.12 5.52
C GLU A 39 15.39 -3.39 6.18
N GLU A 40 15.33 -4.26 7.19
CA GLU A 40 14.08 -4.48 7.95
C GLU A 40 13.58 -3.19 8.60
N ALA A 41 14.49 -2.38 9.16
CA ALA A 41 14.15 -1.10 9.76
C ALA A 41 13.63 -0.11 8.71
N GLN A 42 14.23 -0.06 7.53
CA GLN A 42 13.77 0.80 6.44
C GLN A 42 12.41 0.34 5.87
N VAL A 43 12.20 -0.97 5.73
CA VAL A 43 10.89 -1.56 5.39
C VAL A 43 9.84 -1.13 6.41
N ASN A 44 10.15 -1.18 7.70
CA ASN A 44 9.23 -0.72 8.74
C ASN A 44 8.95 0.79 8.65
N ALA A 45 9.97 1.60 8.40
CA ALA A 45 9.81 3.05 8.25
C ALA A 45 8.88 3.40 7.07
N ILE A 46 9.01 2.72 5.93
CA ILE A 46 8.10 2.92 4.79
C ILE A 46 6.67 2.49 5.14
N ALA A 47 6.50 1.35 5.82
CA ALA A 47 5.18 0.88 6.23
C ALA A 47 4.48 1.84 7.19
N ASP A 48 5.23 2.43 8.13
CA ASP A 48 4.71 3.40 9.09
C ASP A 48 4.43 4.75 8.40
N GLN A 49 5.28 5.20 7.47
CA GLN A 49 5.00 6.38 6.64
C GLN A 49 3.73 6.19 5.79
N PHE A 50 3.50 4.99 5.25
CA PHE A 50 2.26 4.68 4.54
C PHE A 50 1.04 4.73 5.48
N LYS A 51 1.19 4.28 6.73
CA LYS A 51 0.13 4.36 7.73
C LYS A 51 -0.19 5.81 8.07
N ASP A 52 0.81 6.66 8.21
CA ASP A 52 0.64 8.09 8.43
C ASP A 52 -0.07 8.76 7.25
N TYR A 53 0.37 8.48 6.02
CA TYR A 53 -0.33 8.89 4.79
C TYR A 53 -1.80 8.46 4.79
N PHE A 54 -2.08 7.18 5.08
CA PHE A 54 -3.44 6.66 5.06
C PHE A 54 -4.33 7.31 6.14
N ASN A 55 -3.75 7.70 7.27
CA ASN A 55 -4.42 8.48 8.30
C ASN A 55 -4.66 9.94 7.86
N GLU A 56 -3.68 10.59 7.21
CA GLU A 56 -3.79 11.96 6.67
C GLU A 56 -4.98 12.06 5.68
N ILE A 57 -5.24 11.01 4.89
CA ILE A 57 -6.35 10.99 3.92
C ILE A 57 -7.63 10.30 4.41
N ARG A 58 -7.71 9.94 5.70
CA ARG A 58 -8.78 9.09 6.25
C ARG A 58 -10.17 9.66 5.99
N THR A 59 -10.38 10.95 6.20
CA THR A 59 -11.69 11.59 6.00
C THR A 59 -12.15 11.50 4.54
N TYR A 60 -11.24 11.76 3.59
CA TYR A 60 -11.53 11.60 2.16
C TYR A 60 -11.92 10.16 1.84
N ASN A 61 -11.18 9.18 2.35
CA ASN A 61 -11.47 7.76 2.12
C ASN A 61 -12.82 7.35 2.72
N LEU A 62 -13.17 7.81 3.93
CA LEU A 62 -14.47 7.52 4.54
C LEU A 62 -15.64 8.06 3.71
N VAL A 63 -15.51 9.26 3.14
CA VAL A 63 -16.52 9.83 2.23
C VAL A 63 -16.59 9.02 0.93
N LYS A 64 -15.45 8.67 0.32
CA LYS A 64 -15.40 7.86 -0.91
C LYS A 64 -15.99 6.45 -0.73
N MET A 65 -15.86 5.87 0.46
CA MET A 65 -16.45 4.58 0.82
C MET A 65 -17.94 4.67 1.20
N GLY A 66 -18.50 5.87 1.33
CA GLY A 66 -19.88 6.06 1.81
C GLY A 66 -20.06 5.83 3.32
N PHE A 67 -18.97 5.85 4.10
CA PHE A 67 -18.98 5.69 5.56
C PHE A 67 -19.04 7.02 6.31
N ALA A 68 -18.94 8.15 5.61
CA ALA A 68 -19.13 9.49 6.15
C ALA A 68 -19.75 10.41 5.08
N GLU A 69 -20.45 11.44 5.52
CA GLU A 69 -20.91 12.53 4.65
C GLU A 69 -19.80 13.57 4.48
N GLY A 70 -19.72 14.19 3.31
CA GLY A 70 -18.77 15.28 3.04
C GLY A 70 -18.65 15.64 1.56
N ASP A 71 -18.07 16.81 1.30
CA ASP A 71 -17.74 17.25 -0.06
C ASP A 71 -16.47 16.54 -0.53
N SER A 72 -16.64 15.54 -1.39
CA SER A 72 -15.54 14.70 -1.88
C SER A 72 -14.57 15.46 -2.79
N GLU A 73 -15.04 16.47 -3.53
CA GLU A 73 -14.20 17.30 -4.40
C GLU A 73 -13.32 18.24 -3.57
N LYS A 74 -13.91 18.87 -2.55
CA LYS A 74 -13.16 19.69 -1.59
C LYS A 74 -12.13 18.86 -0.83
N LEU A 75 -12.52 17.70 -0.29
CA LEU A 75 -11.60 16.81 0.41
C LEU A 75 -10.50 16.26 -0.51
N TYR A 76 -10.80 16.07 -1.79
CA TYR A 76 -9.79 15.70 -2.76
C TYR A 76 -8.72 16.78 -2.92
N ALA A 77 -9.15 18.03 -3.14
CA ALA A 77 -8.25 19.16 -3.36
C ALA A 77 -7.46 19.56 -2.10
N ASP A 78 -8.14 19.64 -0.96
CA ASP A 78 -7.57 20.18 0.29
C ASP A 78 -6.79 19.12 1.08
N THR A 79 -7.12 17.83 0.94
CA THR A 79 -6.57 16.76 1.77
C THR A 79 -5.90 15.65 0.96
N PHE A 80 -6.61 14.98 0.06
CA PHE A 80 -6.07 13.81 -0.62
C PHE A 80 -4.88 14.16 -1.51
N LEU A 81 -5.05 15.10 -2.46
CA LEU A 81 -4.06 15.39 -3.47
C LEU A 81 -2.73 15.90 -2.89
N PRO A 82 -2.69 16.83 -1.91
CA PRO A 82 -1.44 17.28 -1.30
C PRO A 82 -0.71 16.16 -0.55
N ASN A 83 -1.44 15.35 0.24
CA ASN A 83 -0.85 14.26 1.02
C ASN A 83 -0.41 13.09 0.12
N PHE A 84 -1.17 12.80 -0.93
CA PHE A 84 -0.76 11.88 -1.99
C PHE A 84 0.55 12.34 -2.62
N LYS A 85 0.64 13.57 -3.13
CA LYS A 85 1.85 14.07 -3.81
C LYS A 85 3.07 14.03 -2.90
N LYS A 86 2.94 14.49 -1.64
CA LYS A 86 4.00 14.45 -0.63
C LYS A 86 4.52 13.03 -0.41
N ASN A 87 3.63 12.08 -0.13
CA ASN A 87 4.03 10.72 0.24
C ASN A 87 4.52 9.90 -0.98
N PHE A 88 3.90 10.08 -2.14
CA PHE A 88 4.33 9.43 -3.37
C PHE A 88 5.68 9.94 -3.85
N GLN A 89 6.03 11.20 -3.57
CA GLN A 89 7.40 11.69 -3.76
C GLN A 89 8.40 10.96 -2.87
N PHE A 90 8.07 10.70 -1.59
CA PHE A 90 8.94 9.93 -0.71
C PHE A 90 9.16 8.51 -1.23
N PHE A 91 8.10 7.79 -1.60
CA PHE A 91 8.22 6.43 -2.15
C PHE A 91 8.99 6.40 -3.47
N THR A 92 8.80 7.41 -4.33
CA THR A 92 9.58 7.56 -5.57
C THR A 92 11.06 7.74 -5.27
N ASN A 93 11.43 8.52 -4.24
CA ASN A 93 12.83 8.68 -3.84
C ASN A 93 13.44 7.35 -3.37
N PHE A 94 12.69 6.51 -2.66
CA PHE A 94 13.14 5.17 -2.28
C PHE A 94 13.36 4.27 -3.51
N LEU A 95 12.43 4.24 -4.47
CA LEU A 95 12.58 3.49 -5.71
C LEU A 95 13.81 3.94 -6.52
N LYS A 96 14.05 5.26 -6.59
CA LYS A 96 15.23 5.82 -7.26
C LYS A 96 16.52 5.43 -6.54
N SER A 97 16.52 5.49 -5.22
CA SER A 97 17.69 5.18 -4.40
C SER A 97 18.06 3.70 -4.44
N SER A 98 17.08 2.80 -4.52
CA SER A 98 17.33 1.36 -4.61
C SER A 98 17.87 0.96 -5.98
N GLY A 99 17.42 1.61 -7.06
CA GLY A 99 17.83 1.35 -8.44
C GLY A 99 17.38 -0.02 -9.00
N ALA A 100 16.73 -0.86 -8.19
CA ALA A 100 16.34 -2.23 -8.56
C ALA A 100 14.84 -2.39 -8.89
N GLY A 101 14.07 -1.30 -8.75
CA GLY A 101 12.62 -1.32 -8.92
C GLY A 101 11.86 -1.96 -7.75
N PHE A 102 12.50 -2.06 -6.58
CA PHE A 102 11.87 -2.37 -5.30
C PHE A 102 12.07 -1.18 -4.36
N LEU A 103 11.26 -1.04 -3.31
CA LEU A 103 11.37 0.11 -2.41
C LEU A 103 12.66 0.06 -1.57
N ILE A 104 13.09 -1.13 -1.15
CA ILE A 104 14.30 -1.35 -0.35
C ILE A 104 15.11 -2.49 -0.96
N GLY A 105 16.42 -2.27 -1.08
CA GLY A 105 17.34 -3.26 -1.64
C GLY A 105 17.00 -3.64 -3.08
N ASP A 106 17.27 -4.90 -3.43
CA ASP A 106 17.20 -5.46 -4.77
C ASP A 106 16.21 -6.63 -4.91
N SER A 107 15.39 -6.88 -3.89
CA SER A 107 14.38 -7.95 -3.89
C SER A 107 13.07 -7.53 -3.25
N LEU A 108 12.01 -8.28 -3.55
CA LEU A 108 10.67 -8.07 -3.02
C LEU A 108 10.66 -8.01 -1.49
N THR A 109 10.01 -6.97 -0.97
CA THR A 109 9.61 -6.87 0.43
C THR A 109 8.09 -6.71 0.53
N TRP A 110 7.52 -6.92 1.71
CA TRP A 110 6.07 -6.79 1.89
C TRP A 110 5.57 -5.35 1.70
N VAL A 111 6.42 -4.33 1.87
CA VAL A 111 6.03 -2.94 1.57
C VAL A 111 5.90 -2.68 0.08
N ASP A 112 6.59 -3.44 -0.77
CA ASP A 112 6.34 -3.40 -2.21
C ASP A 112 4.91 -3.86 -2.53
N LEU A 113 4.42 -4.91 -1.86
CA LEU A 113 3.04 -5.38 -2.01
C LEU A 113 2.03 -4.32 -1.54
N LEU A 114 2.31 -3.68 -0.39
CA LEU A 114 1.46 -2.64 0.19
C LEU A 114 1.32 -1.44 -0.76
N ILE A 115 2.44 -0.90 -1.24
CA ILE A 115 2.45 0.27 -2.11
C ILE A 115 1.93 -0.05 -3.51
N ALA A 116 2.27 -1.23 -4.07
CA ALA A 116 1.79 -1.65 -5.38
C ALA A 116 0.27 -1.83 -5.39
N GLN A 117 -0.31 -2.48 -4.36
CA GLN A 117 -1.75 -2.64 -4.28
C GLN A 117 -2.46 -1.29 -4.16
N HIS A 118 -2.01 -0.42 -3.25
CA HIS A 118 -2.62 0.91 -3.09
C HIS A 118 -2.46 1.77 -4.36
N THR A 119 -1.33 1.69 -5.06
CA THR A 119 -1.14 2.34 -6.36
C THR A 119 -2.12 1.79 -7.40
N SER A 120 -2.34 0.48 -7.42
CA SER A 120 -3.30 -0.17 -8.31
C SER A 120 -4.73 0.28 -8.04
N ASP A 121 -5.13 0.45 -6.78
CA ASP A 121 -6.48 0.86 -6.40
C ASP A 121 -6.78 2.29 -6.85
N LEU A 122 -5.76 3.16 -6.89
CA LEU A 122 -5.88 4.54 -7.36
C LEU A 122 -5.92 4.70 -8.90
N LEU A 123 -5.59 3.66 -9.68
CA LEU A 123 -5.66 3.74 -11.14
C LEU A 123 -7.11 3.96 -11.61
N SER A 124 -7.30 4.79 -12.64
CA SER A 124 -8.63 5.17 -13.13
C SER A 124 -9.45 3.99 -13.67
N ASP A 125 -8.78 2.93 -14.12
CA ASP A 125 -9.37 1.70 -14.65
C ASP A 125 -9.42 0.55 -13.63
N SER A 126 -9.11 0.81 -12.36
CA SER A 126 -9.02 -0.23 -11.32
C SER A 126 -10.36 -0.83 -10.93
N GLY A 127 -11.47 -0.11 -11.17
CA GLY A 127 -12.79 -0.45 -10.66
C GLY A 127 -12.95 -0.26 -9.15
N SER A 128 -11.92 0.25 -8.46
CA SER A 128 -11.96 0.55 -7.02
C SER A 128 -12.75 1.83 -6.75
N VAL A 129 -13.40 1.91 -5.59
CA VAL A 129 -13.98 3.17 -5.09
C VAL A 129 -12.93 4.27 -4.91
N PHE A 130 -11.64 3.90 -4.76
CA PHE A 130 -10.53 4.83 -4.61
C PHE A 130 -9.93 5.30 -5.94
N ALA A 131 -10.45 4.84 -7.09
CA ALA A 131 -9.97 5.27 -8.39
C ALA A 131 -9.93 6.80 -8.50
N ALA A 132 -8.79 7.31 -8.96
CA ALA A 132 -8.50 8.73 -9.13
C ALA A 132 -8.40 9.09 -10.62
N SER A 133 -8.09 10.36 -10.91
CA SER A 133 -7.83 10.83 -12.28
C SER A 133 -6.74 9.97 -12.96
N SER A 134 -6.87 9.72 -14.27
CA SER A 134 -5.85 9.02 -15.06
C SER A 134 -4.47 9.71 -15.00
N SER A 135 -4.46 11.02 -14.76
CA SER A 135 -3.26 11.87 -14.62
C SER A 135 -2.65 11.90 -13.22
N ILE A 136 -3.23 11.23 -12.21
CA ILE A 136 -2.75 11.29 -10.82
C ILE A 136 -1.29 10.83 -10.68
N PHE A 137 -0.82 9.99 -11.61
CA PHE A 137 0.52 9.43 -11.64
C PHE A 137 1.46 10.06 -12.69
N ASP A 138 1.06 11.15 -13.34
CA ASP A 138 1.90 11.78 -14.37
C ASP A 138 3.23 12.29 -13.79
N ASP A 139 3.19 12.77 -12.54
CA ASP A 139 4.36 13.18 -11.76
C ASP A 139 5.15 12.00 -11.16
N PHE A 140 4.61 10.77 -11.21
CA PHE A 140 5.15 9.58 -10.53
C PHE A 140 5.19 8.31 -11.41
N PRO A 141 5.81 8.38 -12.61
CA PRO A 141 5.87 7.23 -13.53
C PRO A 141 6.60 6.01 -12.94
N GLU A 142 7.55 6.23 -12.02
CA GLU A 142 8.28 5.17 -11.33
C GLU A 142 7.37 4.29 -10.47
N LEU A 143 6.33 4.87 -9.86
CA LEU A 143 5.37 4.11 -9.05
C LEU A 143 4.41 3.29 -9.91
N LYS A 144 4.02 3.80 -11.08
CA LYS A 144 3.31 2.99 -12.09
C LYS A 144 4.16 1.80 -12.56
N ALA A 145 5.45 2.01 -12.82
CA ALA A 145 6.37 0.95 -13.22
C ALA A 145 6.59 -0.08 -12.10
N HIS A 146 6.75 0.38 -10.86
CA HIS A 146 6.83 -0.47 -9.66
C HIS A 146 5.58 -1.33 -9.51
N GLN A 147 4.39 -0.73 -9.52
CA GLN A 147 3.13 -1.46 -9.41
C GLN A 147 3.03 -2.57 -10.46
N LYS A 148 3.32 -2.26 -11.73
CA LYS A 148 3.30 -3.26 -12.81
C LYS A 148 4.32 -4.37 -12.57
N LYS A 149 5.53 -4.04 -12.13
CA LYS A 149 6.56 -5.03 -11.78
C LYS A 149 6.07 -5.97 -10.69
N ILE A 150 5.57 -5.44 -9.58
CA ILE A 150 5.10 -6.26 -8.44
C ILE A 150 3.90 -7.13 -8.85
N HIS A 151 2.93 -6.57 -9.56
CA HIS A 151 1.74 -7.32 -9.99
C HIS A 151 2.04 -8.34 -11.09
N SER A 152 3.20 -8.24 -11.76
CA SER A 152 3.65 -9.24 -12.74
C SER A 152 4.31 -10.47 -12.11
N ILE A 153 4.64 -10.46 -10.82
CA ILE A 153 5.22 -11.60 -10.11
C ILE A 153 4.21 -12.78 -10.20
N PRO A 154 4.61 -13.98 -10.69
CA PRO A 154 3.65 -15.03 -11.08
C PRO A 154 2.61 -15.38 -10.01
N ASN A 155 3.03 -15.50 -8.75
CA ASN A 155 2.11 -15.83 -7.64
C ASN A 155 1.18 -14.66 -7.29
N ILE A 156 1.65 -13.42 -7.40
CA ILE A 156 0.84 -12.22 -7.17
C ILE A 156 -0.17 -12.03 -8.30
N LYS A 157 0.28 -12.16 -9.55
CA LYS A 157 -0.59 -12.12 -10.73
C LYS A 157 -1.71 -13.15 -10.64
N LYS A 158 -1.37 -14.40 -10.36
CA LYS A 158 -2.35 -15.48 -10.19
C LYS A 158 -3.34 -15.18 -9.07
N TRP A 159 -2.89 -14.62 -7.96
CA TRP A 159 -3.78 -14.21 -6.88
C TRP A 159 -4.72 -13.09 -7.31
N ILE A 160 -4.24 -12.06 -8.00
CA ILE A 160 -5.09 -10.96 -8.49
C ILE A 160 -6.14 -11.46 -9.49
N GLU A 161 -5.81 -12.41 -10.35
CA GLU A 161 -6.73 -13.02 -11.32
C GLU A 161 -7.82 -13.90 -10.67
N THR A 162 -7.58 -14.40 -9.45
CA THR A 162 -8.47 -15.38 -8.80
C THR A 162 -9.09 -14.92 -7.49
N ARG A 163 -8.62 -13.80 -6.92
CA ARG A 163 -9.20 -13.22 -5.70
C ARG A 163 -10.65 -12.77 -5.96
N PRO A 164 -11.52 -12.79 -4.93
CA PRO A 164 -12.85 -12.21 -5.05
C PRO A 164 -12.79 -10.75 -5.53
N ALA A 165 -13.64 -10.39 -6.48
CA ALA A 165 -13.79 -9.00 -6.90
C ALA A 165 -14.58 -8.23 -5.83
N THR A 166 -13.95 -7.20 -5.25
CA THR A 166 -14.54 -6.32 -4.25
C THR A 166 -14.42 -4.86 -4.68
N PRO A 167 -15.37 -3.99 -4.29
CA PRO A 167 -15.32 -2.56 -4.61
C PRO A 167 -14.30 -1.79 -3.75
N LEU A 168 -14.00 -2.34 -2.55
CA LEU A 168 -13.01 -1.84 -1.58
C LEU A 168 -11.69 -2.59 -1.72
#